data_AF-A0A965PPN3-F1
#
_entry.id   AF-A0A965PPN3-F1
#
_cell.length_a   1.000
_cell.length_b   1.000
_cell.length_c   1.000
_cell.angle_alpha   90.00
_cell.angle_beta   90.00
_cell.angle_gamma   90.00
#
_symmetry.space_group_name_H-M   'P 1'
#
loop_
_entity.id
_entity.type
_entity.pdbx_description
1 polymer ?
#
loop_
_entity_poly.entity_id
_entity_poly.type
_entity_poly.pdbx_seq_one_letter_code
_entity_poly.pdbx_strand_id
1 'polypeptide(L)'
;MQFRPGPDAARYMLAGDGKPVAFPFNVRWLLPSVCGSDVAAWWVVWGLSWPVLGVSVALWARGMDASWPVSIAAAVLVLALPGVMQPQSTWPVGVDLPAMAMSAASAACFVHGNWLLAFAFAVWAVGIKEQAPIWIALWVWSPWPLVVLPVALIAYFVRRPEMDPITATPLLRRVHDHPIRSAFEHRAQAGGWRNFWLMVAGPDMAAGGGARSRLRSAPRGDRHGPGLPAARCACGGAGSVQRDP
;
A
#
# COMPACT_ATOMS: atom_id res chain seq x y z
N MET A 1 7.55 20.10 3.45
CA MET A 1 6.59 19.51 2.49
C MET A 1 5.44 18.92 3.29
N GLN A 2 4.18 19.18 2.92
CA GLN A 2 3.03 18.60 3.61
C GLN A 2 2.80 17.19 3.06
N PHE A 3 2.96 16.18 3.90
CA PHE A 3 2.74 14.79 3.53
C PHE A 3 1.24 14.56 3.24
N ARG A 4 0.91 14.01 2.06
CA ARG A 4 -0.45 13.63 1.68
C ARG A 4 -0.53 12.11 1.57
N PRO A 5 -0.99 11.40 2.62
CA PRO A 5 -1.08 9.94 2.57
C PRO A 5 -2.08 9.48 1.52
N GLY A 6 -1.78 8.36 0.85
CA GLY A 6 -2.78 7.62 0.10
C GLY A 6 -3.84 7.01 1.02
N PRO A 7 -4.94 6.45 0.48
CA PRO A 7 -6.05 5.93 1.27
C PRO A 7 -5.63 4.90 2.32
N ASP A 8 -4.74 3.98 1.99
CA ASP A 8 -4.28 2.92 2.89
C ASP A 8 -3.37 3.48 4.00
N ALA A 9 -2.41 4.32 3.63
CA ALA A 9 -1.56 5.06 4.57
C ALA A 9 -2.39 5.86 5.57
N ALA A 10 -3.43 6.55 5.09
CA ALA A 10 -4.31 7.34 5.93
C ALA A 10 -5.11 6.47 6.92
N ARG A 11 -5.53 5.26 6.52
CA ARG A 11 -6.16 4.30 7.46
C ARG A 11 -5.21 3.79 8.52
N TYR A 12 -3.95 3.51 8.19
CA TYR A 12 -2.96 3.12 9.20
C TYR A 12 -2.68 4.25 10.21
N MET A 13 -2.65 5.49 9.74
CA MET A 13 -2.57 6.65 10.64
C MET A 13 -3.80 6.77 11.55
N LEU A 14 -5.02 6.62 11.01
CA LEU A 14 -6.24 6.60 11.83
C LEU A 14 -6.21 5.48 12.88
N ALA A 15 -5.78 4.28 12.48
CA ALA A 15 -5.63 3.15 13.40
C ALA A 15 -4.56 3.43 14.48
N GLY A 16 -3.50 4.17 14.14
CA GLY A 16 -2.47 4.61 15.07
C GLY A 16 -2.96 5.64 16.08
N ASP A 17 -3.94 6.47 15.70
CA ASP A 17 -4.68 7.35 16.61
C ASP A 17 -5.75 6.61 17.45
N GLY A 18 -5.81 5.28 17.36
CA GLY A 18 -6.79 4.45 18.08
C GLY A 18 -8.20 4.51 17.49
N LYS A 19 -8.39 5.10 16.30
CA LYS A 19 -9.70 5.13 15.65
C LYS A 19 -10.00 3.77 15.01
N PRO A 20 -11.26 3.32 15.06
CA PRO A 20 -11.65 2.09 14.40
C PRO A 20 -11.58 2.27 12.88
N VAL A 21 -11.18 1.21 12.18
CA VAL A 21 -10.95 1.22 10.73
C VAL A 21 -11.59 0.02 10.06
N ALA A 22 -11.84 0.12 8.75
CA ALA A 22 -12.49 -0.94 8.00
C ALA A 22 -11.59 -2.19 7.89
N PHE A 23 -12.22 -3.35 7.69
CA PHE A 23 -11.50 -4.57 7.31
C PHE A 23 -10.82 -4.40 5.93
N PRO A 24 -9.57 -4.86 5.73
CA PRO A 24 -8.70 -5.63 6.65
C PRO A 24 -7.75 -4.79 7.51
N PHE A 25 -7.87 -3.46 7.53
CA PHE A 25 -6.94 -2.60 8.27
C PHE A 25 -7.02 -2.79 9.79
N ASN A 26 -8.19 -3.20 10.30
CA ASN A 26 -8.41 -3.43 11.73
C ASN A 26 -7.55 -4.57 12.31
N VAL A 27 -7.20 -5.58 11.49
CA VAL A 27 -6.37 -6.72 11.92
C VAL A 27 -4.87 -6.46 11.78
N ARG A 28 -4.46 -5.37 11.11
CA ARG A 28 -3.06 -4.98 10.88
C ARG A 28 -2.59 -3.98 11.93
N TRP A 29 -2.67 -4.39 13.18
CA TRP A 29 -2.65 -3.48 14.31
C TRP A 29 -1.26 -3.09 14.80
N LEU A 30 -0.24 -3.90 14.53
CA LEU A 30 1.04 -3.79 15.23
C LEU A 30 1.80 -2.52 14.87
N LEU A 31 2.03 -2.26 13.57
CA LEU A 31 2.72 -1.03 13.16
C LEU A 31 1.93 0.24 13.50
N PRO A 32 0.61 0.33 13.27
CA PRO A 32 -0.17 1.46 13.76
C PRO A 32 -0.03 1.68 15.27
N SER A 33 -0.01 0.62 16.08
CA SER A 33 0.12 0.75 17.54
C SER A 33 1.52 1.19 17.98
N VAL A 34 2.57 0.86 17.21
CA VAL A 34 3.97 1.22 17.51
C VAL A 34 4.32 2.60 16.98
N CYS A 35 3.97 2.90 15.73
CA CYS A 35 4.32 4.14 15.05
C CYS A 35 3.31 5.27 15.30
N GLY A 36 2.06 4.94 15.63
CA GLY A 36 0.99 5.94 15.72
C GLY A 36 0.83 6.75 14.44
N SER A 37 0.59 8.05 14.60
CA SER A 37 0.59 9.06 13.54
C SER A 37 1.97 9.71 13.28
N ASP A 38 3.05 9.21 13.90
CA ASP A 38 4.40 9.76 13.69
C ASP A 38 5.01 9.27 12.37
N VAL A 39 5.08 10.17 11.39
CA VAL A 39 5.67 9.91 10.07
C VAL A 39 7.15 9.55 10.15
N ALA A 40 7.90 10.06 11.13
CA ALA A 40 9.31 9.74 11.30
C ALA A 40 9.51 8.28 11.72
N ALA A 41 8.70 7.79 12.66
CA ALA A 41 8.70 6.37 13.05
C ALA A 41 8.38 5.46 11.85
N TRP A 42 7.42 5.84 11.01
CA TRP A 42 7.11 5.10 9.77
C TRP A 42 8.29 5.09 8.78
N TRP A 43 9.02 6.20 8.63
CA TRP A 43 10.24 6.24 7.83
C TRP A 43 11.33 5.31 8.35
N VAL A 44 11.52 5.26 9.67
CA VAL A 44 12.49 4.36 10.30
C VAL A 44 12.12 2.91 10.04
N VAL A 45 10.86 2.52 10.29
CA VAL A 45 10.37 1.16 10.01
C VAL A 45 10.55 0.81 8.54
N TRP A 46 10.13 1.69 7.64
CA TRP A 46 10.25 1.48 6.20
C TRP A 46 11.72 1.33 5.77
N GLY A 47 12.60 2.23 6.22
CA GLY A 47 14.02 2.22 5.88
C GLY A 47 14.76 0.99 6.42
N LEU A 48 14.48 0.59 7.66
CA LEU A 48 15.08 -0.60 8.27
C LEU A 48 14.56 -1.91 7.67
N SER A 49 13.36 -1.93 7.09
CA SER A 49 12.79 -3.13 6.50
C SER A 49 13.57 -3.62 5.28
N TRP A 50 14.22 -2.73 4.53
CA TRP A 50 15.06 -3.07 3.37
C TRP A 50 16.26 -3.96 3.71
N PRO A 51 17.20 -3.54 4.59
CA PRO A 51 18.33 -4.37 4.95
C PRO A 51 17.89 -5.64 5.68
N VAL A 52 16.85 -5.56 6.52
CA VAL A 52 16.32 -6.75 7.22
C VAL A 52 15.79 -7.78 6.22
N LEU A 53 15.03 -7.36 5.21
CA LEU A 53 14.55 -8.25 4.16
C LEU A 53 15.72 -8.87 3.39
N GLY A 54 16.68 -8.06 2.95
CA GLY A 54 17.84 -8.54 2.18
C GLY A 54 18.67 -9.57 2.94
N VAL A 55 19.02 -9.27 4.20
CA VAL A 55 19.78 -10.19 5.06
C VAL A 55 18.97 -11.47 5.33
N SER A 56 17.69 -11.35 5.64
CA SER A 56 16.85 -12.50 5.95
C SER A 56 16.66 -13.44 4.76
N VAL A 57 16.48 -12.90 3.55
CA VAL A 57 16.39 -13.72 2.32
C VAL A 57 17.70 -14.44 2.04
N ALA A 58 18.85 -13.75 2.18
CA ALA A 58 20.14 -14.38 2.00
C ALA A 58 20.36 -15.52 3.02
N LEU A 59 20.02 -15.29 4.30
CA LEU A 59 20.13 -16.31 5.34
C LEU A 59 19.16 -17.48 5.14
N TRP A 60 17.93 -17.21 4.69
CA TRP A 60 16.97 -18.24 4.31
C TRP A 60 17.52 -19.11 3.18
N ALA A 61 18.01 -18.50 2.10
CA ALA A 61 18.59 -19.23 0.97
C ALA A 61 19.82 -20.07 1.40
N ARG A 62 20.67 -19.53 2.28
CA ARG A 62 21.79 -20.29 2.88
C ARG A 62 21.33 -21.49 3.70
N GLY A 63 20.24 -21.36 4.46
CA GLY A 63 19.65 -22.46 5.23
C GLY A 63 18.97 -23.51 4.36
N MET A 64 18.67 -23.19 3.10
CA MET A 64 18.22 -24.10 2.05
C MET A 64 19.38 -24.66 1.21
N ASP A 65 20.59 -24.67 1.76
CA ASP A 65 21.83 -25.16 1.14
C ASP A 65 22.28 -24.44 -0.15
N ALA A 66 21.75 -23.25 -0.46
CA ALA A 66 22.21 -22.47 -1.61
C ALA A 66 23.61 -21.88 -1.35
N SER A 67 24.44 -21.75 -2.38
CA SER A 67 25.75 -21.08 -2.26
C SER A 67 25.60 -19.58 -1.94
N TRP A 68 26.66 -18.93 -1.44
CA TRP A 68 26.64 -17.50 -1.16
C TRP A 68 26.27 -16.63 -2.37
N PRO A 69 26.82 -16.84 -3.58
CA PRO A 69 26.41 -16.08 -4.76
C PRO A 69 24.92 -16.21 -5.07
N VAL A 70 24.37 -17.43 -4.97
CA VAL A 70 22.94 -17.70 -5.21
C VAL A 70 22.08 -17.03 -4.14
N SER A 71 22.52 -17.05 -2.88
CA SER A 71 21.80 -16.44 -1.77
C SER A 71 21.73 -14.91 -1.89
N ILE A 72 22.84 -14.28 -2.32
CA ILE A 72 22.88 -12.84 -2.60
C ILE A 72 22.01 -12.51 -3.81
N ALA A 73 22.09 -13.31 -4.88
CA ALA A 73 21.25 -13.12 -6.06
C ALA A 73 19.75 -13.22 -5.70
N ALA A 74 19.36 -14.16 -4.85
CA ALA A 74 18.00 -14.28 -4.35
C ALA A 74 17.57 -13.01 -3.57
N ALA A 75 18.41 -12.51 -2.66
CA ALA A 75 18.14 -11.27 -1.94
C ALA A 75 17.96 -10.07 -2.89
N VAL A 76 18.85 -9.92 -3.87
CA VAL A 76 18.77 -8.83 -4.87
C VAL A 76 17.50 -8.95 -5.70
N LEU A 77 17.16 -10.15 -6.18
CA LEU A 77 15.95 -10.40 -6.96
C LEU A 77 14.69 -10.05 -6.17
N VAL A 78 14.62 -10.47 -4.91
CA VAL A 78 13.49 -10.17 -4.02
C VAL A 78 13.36 -8.67 -3.77
N LEU A 79 14.47 -7.99 -3.46
CA LEU A 79 14.46 -6.54 -3.24
C LEU A 79 14.10 -5.78 -4.52
N ALA A 80 14.47 -6.29 -5.70
CA ALA A 80 14.13 -5.69 -6.99
C ALA A 80 12.68 -5.93 -7.44
N LEU A 81 11.90 -6.74 -6.71
CA LEU A 81 10.50 -6.97 -7.06
C LEU A 81 9.73 -5.64 -6.98
N PRO A 82 8.97 -5.26 -8.02
CA PRO A 82 8.26 -3.99 -8.01
C PRO A 82 7.24 -3.83 -6.85
N GLY A 83 6.67 -4.94 -6.37
CA GLY A 83 5.82 -4.93 -5.18
C GLY A 83 6.56 -4.57 -3.89
N VAL A 84 7.87 -4.86 -3.81
CA VAL A 84 8.74 -4.53 -2.68
C VAL A 84 9.17 -3.07 -2.75
N MET A 85 9.37 -2.54 -3.96
CA MET A 85 9.62 -1.11 -4.19
C MET A 85 8.47 -0.21 -3.73
N GLN A 86 7.27 -0.78 -3.59
CA GLN A 86 6.02 -0.17 -3.15
C GLN A 86 5.53 0.99 -4.05
N PRO A 87 4.20 1.13 -4.24
CA PRO A 87 3.65 2.29 -4.91
C PRO A 87 3.87 3.57 -4.07
N GLN A 88 4.03 4.71 -4.73
CA GLN A 88 4.19 6.02 -4.08
C GLN A 88 3.04 6.37 -3.13
N SER A 89 1.85 5.79 -3.33
CA SER A 89 0.67 6.02 -2.50
C SER A 89 0.78 5.46 -1.07
N THR A 90 1.71 4.54 -0.81
CA THR A 90 1.90 3.92 0.51
C THR A 90 3.21 4.32 1.17
N TRP A 91 4.00 5.20 0.56
CA TRP A 91 5.24 5.68 1.17
C TRP A 91 4.95 6.78 2.21
N PRO A 92 5.59 6.76 3.39
CA PRO A 92 6.30 5.65 4.04
C PRO A 92 5.37 4.71 4.83
N VAL A 93 4.07 5.03 4.90
CA VAL A 93 3.08 4.33 5.74
C VAL A 93 2.52 3.11 5.01
N GLY A 94 3.39 2.12 4.80
CA GLY A 94 3.09 0.86 4.13
C GLY A 94 3.51 -0.32 4.99
N VAL A 95 2.63 -1.31 5.14
CA VAL A 95 2.88 -2.48 6.01
C VAL A 95 3.44 -3.68 5.25
N ASP A 96 3.38 -3.67 3.92
CA ASP A 96 3.76 -4.83 3.09
C ASP A 96 5.24 -5.17 3.16
N LEU A 97 6.12 -4.17 3.00
CA LEU A 97 7.56 -4.34 3.06
C LEU A 97 8.01 -4.80 4.48
N PRO A 98 7.58 -4.14 5.57
CA PRO A 98 7.88 -4.63 6.93
C PRO A 98 7.34 -6.04 7.20
N ALA A 99 6.11 -6.36 6.79
CA ALA A 99 5.55 -7.71 6.95
C ALA A 99 6.38 -8.75 6.20
N MET A 100 6.82 -8.44 4.99
CA MET A 100 7.64 -9.32 4.18
C MET A 100 9.04 -9.50 4.78
N ALA A 101 9.64 -8.43 5.31
CA ALA A 101 10.92 -8.51 6.03
C ALA A 101 10.84 -9.44 7.25
N MET A 102 9.78 -9.30 8.07
CA MET A 102 9.56 -10.18 9.23
C MET A 102 9.20 -11.61 8.83
N SER A 103 8.48 -11.79 7.73
CA SER A 103 8.17 -13.11 7.18
C SER A 103 9.44 -13.83 6.72
N ALA A 104 10.34 -13.13 6.01
CA ALA A 104 11.62 -13.67 5.59
C ALA A 104 12.53 -13.99 6.78
N ALA A 105 12.56 -13.14 7.81
CA ALA A 105 13.31 -13.38 9.05
C ALA A 105 12.81 -14.64 9.76
N SER A 106 11.49 -14.80 9.87
CA SER A 106 10.86 -16.01 10.42
C SER A 106 11.24 -17.25 9.60
N ALA A 107 11.14 -17.18 8.27
CA ALA A 107 11.50 -18.28 7.39
C ALA A 107 12.98 -18.68 7.52
N ALA A 108 13.89 -17.69 7.61
CA ALA A 108 15.30 -17.93 7.88
C ALA A 108 15.50 -18.66 9.22
N CYS A 109 14.84 -18.22 10.30
CA CYS A 109 14.95 -18.88 11.60
C CYS A 109 14.43 -20.34 11.57
N PHE A 110 13.35 -20.62 10.84
CA PHE A 110 12.85 -22.00 10.69
C PHE A 110 13.86 -22.92 10.01
N VAL A 111 14.44 -22.50 8.88
CA VAL A 111 15.41 -23.33 8.15
C VAL A 111 16.71 -23.56 8.92
N HIS A 112 17.08 -22.63 9.82
CA HIS A 112 18.22 -22.78 10.74
C HIS A 112 17.86 -23.45 12.07
N GLY A 113 16.64 -23.97 12.23
CA GLY A 113 16.20 -24.71 13.42
C GLY A 113 15.97 -23.85 14.67
N ASN A 114 15.95 -22.52 14.57
CA ASN A 114 15.66 -21.64 15.69
C ASN A 114 14.15 -21.36 15.80
N TRP A 115 13.41 -22.34 16.29
CA TRP A 115 11.95 -22.32 16.37
C TRP A 115 11.40 -21.16 17.20
N LEU A 116 12.04 -20.82 18.32
CA LEU A 116 11.58 -19.75 19.19
C LEU A 116 11.58 -18.39 18.48
N LEU A 117 12.71 -18.04 17.84
CA LEU A 117 12.79 -16.80 17.07
C LEU A 117 11.90 -16.86 15.83
N ALA A 118 11.77 -18.03 15.19
CA ALA A 118 10.91 -18.19 14.04
C ALA A 118 9.45 -17.86 14.36
N PHE A 119 8.92 -18.40 15.46
CA PHE A 119 7.56 -18.08 15.92
C PHE A 119 7.43 -16.63 16.39
N ALA A 120 8.43 -16.07 17.08
CA ALA A 120 8.41 -14.67 17.49
C ALA A 120 8.28 -13.73 16.28
N PHE A 121 9.07 -13.94 15.22
CA PHE A 121 8.96 -13.19 13.98
C PHE A 121 7.67 -13.46 13.22
N ALA A 122 7.13 -14.70 13.26
CA ALA A 122 5.84 -15.01 12.65
C ALA A 122 4.67 -14.27 13.34
N VAL A 123 4.68 -14.20 14.68
CA VAL A 123 3.71 -13.42 15.47
C VAL A 123 3.84 -11.93 15.15
N TRP A 124 5.08 -11.43 15.02
CA TRP A 124 5.30 -10.05 14.58
C TRP A 124 4.71 -9.83 13.19
N ALA A 125 5.06 -10.68 12.22
CA ALA A 125 4.62 -10.56 10.84
C ALA A 125 3.08 -10.59 10.70
N VAL A 126 2.38 -11.49 11.41
CA VAL A 126 0.92 -11.58 11.37
C VAL A 126 0.24 -10.35 11.99
N GLY A 127 0.85 -9.74 13.00
CA GLY A 127 0.39 -8.46 13.56
C GLY A 127 0.53 -7.28 12.60
N ILE A 128 1.46 -7.37 11.63
CA ILE A 128 1.64 -6.38 10.55
C ILE A 128 0.70 -6.68 9.38
N LYS A 129 0.61 -7.95 8.95
CA LYS A 129 -0.20 -8.41 7.83
C LYS A 129 -0.74 -9.81 8.09
N GLU A 130 -2.05 -9.94 8.08
CA GLU A 130 -2.80 -11.15 8.43
C GLU A 130 -2.45 -12.38 7.57
N GLN A 131 -2.01 -12.17 6.33
CA GLN A 131 -1.64 -13.23 5.39
C GLN A 131 -0.19 -13.72 5.56
N ALA A 132 0.63 -13.06 6.39
CA ALA A 132 2.05 -13.41 6.56
C ALA A 132 2.30 -14.89 6.90
N PRO A 133 1.53 -15.56 7.78
CA PRO A 133 1.77 -16.96 8.13
C PRO A 133 1.69 -17.91 6.93
N ILE A 134 0.84 -17.61 5.95
CA ILE A 134 0.68 -18.41 4.73
C ILE A 134 1.96 -18.30 3.89
N TRP A 135 2.50 -17.09 3.74
CA TRP A 135 3.75 -16.89 3.00
C TRP A 135 4.94 -17.55 3.66
N ILE A 136 5.04 -17.47 4.99
CA ILE A 136 6.11 -18.13 5.75
C ILE A 136 6.00 -19.66 5.57
N ALA A 137 4.79 -20.22 5.66
CA ALA A 137 4.55 -21.65 5.46
C ALA A 137 5.00 -22.13 4.07
N LEU A 138 4.76 -21.31 3.03
CA LEU A 138 5.22 -21.60 1.67
C LEU A 138 6.75 -21.53 1.53
N TRP A 139 7.40 -20.54 2.16
CA TRP A 139 8.86 -20.38 2.09
C TRP A 139 9.63 -21.50 2.79
N VAL A 140 9.09 -22.01 3.89
CA VAL A 140 9.71 -23.09 4.68
C VAL A 140 9.15 -24.47 4.35
N TRP A 141 8.20 -24.53 3.41
CA TRP A 141 7.49 -25.73 2.99
C TRP A 141 6.93 -26.56 4.15
N SER A 142 6.29 -25.89 5.11
CA SER A 142 5.82 -26.49 6.35
C SER A 142 4.59 -25.78 6.90
N PRO A 143 3.63 -26.50 7.50
CA PRO A 143 2.40 -25.90 8.04
C PRO A 143 2.61 -25.21 9.40
N TRP A 144 3.75 -25.40 10.06
CA TRP A 144 3.99 -24.87 11.41
C TRP A 144 3.76 -23.36 11.58
N PRO A 145 4.14 -22.48 10.64
CA PRO A 145 3.85 -21.05 10.75
C PRO A 145 2.36 -20.73 10.85
N LEU A 146 1.47 -21.59 10.34
CA LEU A 146 0.02 -21.37 10.41
C LEU A 146 -0.52 -21.40 11.85
N VAL A 147 0.22 -21.95 12.81
CA VAL A 147 -0.13 -21.93 14.24
C VAL A 147 -0.28 -20.51 14.79
N VAL A 148 0.29 -19.48 14.13
CA VAL A 148 0.13 -18.08 14.57
C VAL A 148 -1.10 -17.37 14.00
N LEU A 149 -1.87 -18.01 13.08
CA LEU A 149 -3.12 -17.45 12.56
C LEU A 149 -4.16 -17.05 13.63
N PRO A 150 -4.29 -17.76 14.77
CA PRO A 150 -5.17 -17.34 15.86
C PRO A 150 -4.89 -15.93 16.36
N VAL A 151 -3.67 -15.39 16.22
CA VAL A 151 -3.36 -14.00 16.59
C VAL A 151 -4.16 -13.00 15.75
N ALA A 152 -4.28 -13.21 14.44
CA ALA A 152 -5.11 -12.37 13.57
C ALA A 152 -6.60 -12.51 13.91
N LEU A 153 -7.03 -13.72 14.27
CA LEU A 153 -8.42 -13.99 14.67
C LEU A 153 -8.76 -13.28 15.99
N ILE A 154 -7.87 -13.33 16.98
CA ILE A 154 -8.01 -12.59 18.23
C ILE A 154 -8.07 -11.09 17.95
N ALA A 155 -7.16 -10.58 17.10
CA ALA A 155 -7.17 -9.18 16.71
C ALA A 155 -8.49 -8.77 16.04
N TYR A 156 -9.07 -9.62 15.20
CA TYR A 156 -10.37 -9.39 14.56
C TYR A 156 -11.50 -9.24 15.59
N PHE A 157 -11.54 -10.10 16.61
CA PHE A 157 -12.57 -10.05 17.65
C PHE A 157 -12.40 -8.86 18.62
N VAL A 158 -11.15 -8.50 18.92
CA VAL A 158 -10.83 -7.37 19.83
C VAL A 158 -11.04 -6.03 19.12
N ARG A 159 -10.58 -5.90 17.87
CA ARG A 159 -10.62 -4.65 17.09
C ARG A 159 -11.74 -4.70 16.06
N ARG A 160 -12.98 -4.64 16.55
CA ARG A 160 -14.19 -4.71 15.70
C ARG A 160 -14.06 -3.75 14.51
N PRO A 161 -14.27 -4.24 13.27
CA PRO A 161 -14.16 -3.40 12.08
C PRO A 161 -15.29 -2.37 12.07
N GLU A 162 -14.97 -1.13 11.70
CA GLU A 162 -15.94 -0.04 11.52
C GLU A 162 -15.65 0.73 10.23
N MET A 163 -16.68 1.31 9.63
CA MET A 163 -16.54 2.09 8.41
C MET A 163 -15.88 3.44 8.74
N ASP A 164 -14.60 3.57 8.41
CA ASP A 164 -13.85 4.81 8.62
C ASP A 164 -14.21 5.90 7.59
N PRO A 165 -13.89 7.19 7.86
CA PRO A 165 -14.20 8.30 6.96
C PRO A 165 -13.60 8.18 5.57
N ILE A 166 -12.46 7.50 5.42
CA ILE A 166 -11.79 7.31 4.13
C ILE A 166 -12.56 6.27 3.32
N THR A 167 -12.89 5.15 3.95
CA THR A 167 -13.70 4.08 3.35
C THR A 167 -15.14 4.52 3.06
N ALA A 168 -15.69 5.47 3.81
CA ALA A 168 -17.03 6.01 3.58
C ALA A 168 -17.15 6.81 2.25
N THR A 169 -16.04 7.20 1.62
CA THR A 169 -16.08 7.87 0.30
C THR A 169 -16.74 6.98 -0.75
N PRO A 170 -17.58 7.51 -1.67
CA PRO A 170 -18.41 6.68 -2.56
C PRO A 170 -17.63 5.64 -3.39
N LEU A 171 -16.43 6.00 -3.84
CA LEU A 171 -15.55 5.12 -4.60
C LEU A 171 -15.03 3.96 -3.74
N LEU A 172 -14.46 4.27 -2.56
CA LEU A 172 -13.86 3.26 -1.69
C LEU A 172 -14.91 2.42 -0.98
N ARG A 173 -16.08 2.99 -0.70
CA ARG A 173 -17.23 2.27 -0.18
C ARG A 173 -17.70 1.20 -1.17
N ARG A 174 -17.79 1.52 -2.46
CA ARG A 174 -18.10 0.53 -3.50
C ARG A 174 -17.08 -0.61 -3.52
N VAL A 175 -15.78 -0.29 -3.42
CA VAL A 175 -14.71 -1.29 -3.36
C VAL A 175 -14.84 -2.16 -2.11
N HIS A 176 -15.20 -1.57 -0.98
CA HIS A 176 -15.43 -2.27 0.28
C HIS A 176 -16.64 -3.21 0.22
N ASP A 177 -17.78 -2.73 -0.30
CA ASP A 177 -19.04 -3.47 -0.35
C ASP A 177 -19.02 -4.58 -1.41
N HIS A 178 -18.27 -4.39 -2.50
CA HIS A 178 -18.22 -5.30 -3.64
C HIS A 178 -16.79 -5.55 -4.17
N PRO A 179 -15.88 -6.11 -3.35
CA PRO A 179 -14.45 -6.21 -3.69
C PRO A 179 -14.21 -7.03 -4.97
N ILE A 180 -14.96 -8.13 -5.15
CA ILE A 180 -14.85 -8.99 -6.33
C ILE A 180 -15.29 -8.24 -7.58
N ARG A 181 -16.43 -7.53 -7.52
CA ARG A 181 -16.97 -6.78 -8.66
C ARG A 181 -16.05 -5.62 -9.03
N SER A 182 -15.59 -4.85 -8.05
CA SER A 182 -14.66 -3.74 -8.29
C SER A 182 -13.33 -4.21 -8.87
N ALA A 183 -12.82 -5.38 -8.45
CA ALA A 183 -11.64 -5.97 -9.05
C ALA A 183 -11.84 -6.33 -10.53
N PHE A 184 -12.99 -6.91 -10.90
CA PHE A 184 -13.33 -7.20 -12.29
C PHE A 184 -13.52 -5.92 -13.13
N GLU A 185 -14.21 -4.91 -12.60
CA GLU A 185 -14.41 -3.62 -13.26
C GLU A 185 -13.06 -2.92 -13.52
N HIS A 186 -12.20 -2.84 -12.50
CA HIS A 186 -10.87 -2.24 -12.65
C HIS A 186 -10.02 -3.00 -13.66
N ARG A 187 -10.06 -4.34 -13.64
CA ARG A 187 -9.36 -5.18 -14.61
C ARG A 187 -9.90 -5.04 -16.04
N ALA A 188 -11.20 -4.90 -16.22
CA ALA A 188 -11.81 -4.65 -17.52
C ALA A 188 -11.40 -3.27 -18.07
N GLN A 189 -11.34 -2.25 -17.21
CA GLN A 189 -10.90 -0.90 -17.56
C GLN A 189 -9.39 -0.83 -17.87
N ALA A 190 -8.56 -1.62 -17.19
CA ALA A 190 -7.11 -1.67 -17.37
C ALA A 190 -6.64 -2.50 -18.60
N GLY A 191 -7.53 -2.79 -19.57
CA GLY A 191 -7.16 -3.50 -20.79
C GLY A 191 -7.12 -5.04 -20.67
N GLY A 192 -7.77 -5.60 -19.64
CA GLY A 192 -8.08 -7.03 -19.55
C GLY A 192 -7.03 -7.92 -18.88
N TRP A 193 -7.25 -9.23 -18.96
CA TRP A 193 -6.52 -10.28 -18.20
C TRP A 193 -5.04 -10.45 -18.56
N ARG A 194 -4.58 -9.88 -19.68
CA ARG A 194 -3.20 -10.05 -20.17
C ARG A 194 -2.24 -8.98 -19.64
N ASN A 195 -2.74 -7.94 -18.96
CA ASN A 195 -1.93 -6.85 -18.43
C ASN A 195 -1.59 -7.05 -16.95
N PHE A 196 -0.90 -8.14 -16.60
CA PHE A 196 -0.29 -8.30 -15.28
C PHE A 196 0.69 -7.15 -14.96
N TRP A 197 1.23 -6.51 -15.99
CA TRP A 197 2.11 -5.34 -15.91
C TRP A 197 1.45 -4.07 -15.33
N LEU A 198 0.13 -3.91 -15.45
CA LEU A 198 -0.57 -2.71 -14.95
C LEU A 198 -0.93 -2.78 -13.47
N MET A 199 -0.77 -3.93 -12.80
CA MET A 199 -0.83 -4.01 -11.33
C MET A 199 0.43 -3.44 -10.65
N VAL A 200 1.44 -3.06 -11.44
CA VAL A 200 2.79 -2.79 -10.96
C VAL A 200 3.33 -1.42 -11.43
N ALA A 201 3.05 -1.03 -12.68
CA ALA A 201 3.45 0.27 -13.19
C ALA A 201 2.25 1.23 -13.14
N GLY A 202 2.43 2.39 -12.50
CA GLY A 202 1.44 3.47 -12.50
C GLY A 202 1.09 3.93 -13.93
N PRO A 203 -0.08 4.57 -14.10
CA PRO A 203 -0.62 4.94 -15.42
C PRO A 203 0.33 5.79 -16.27
N ASP A 204 1.24 6.54 -15.65
CA ASP A 204 2.18 7.42 -16.33
C ASP A 204 3.24 6.67 -17.16
N MET A 205 3.55 5.40 -16.84
CA MET A 205 4.49 4.60 -17.64
C MET A 205 3.81 3.84 -18.80
N ALA A 206 2.48 3.67 -18.76
CA ALA A 206 1.74 3.07 -19.86
C ALA A 206 1.46 4.08 -20.99
N ALA A 207 1.53 5.39 -20.71
CA ALA A 207 1.25 6.46 -21.67
C ALA A 207 2.44 6.79 -22.61
N GLY A 208 3.64 6.23 -22.38
CA GLY A 208 4.82 6.47 -23.22
C GLY A 208 4.79 5.80 -24.60
N GLY A 209 3.78 4.97 -24.88
CA GLY A 209 3.63 4.21 -26.11
C GLY A 209 2.81 4.90 -27.19
N GLY A 210 3.39 5.89 -27.87
CA GLY A 210 3.14 6.06 -29.31
C GLY A 210 1.78 6.61 -29.76
N ALA A 211 1.29 7.70 -29.19
CA ALA A 211 0.35 8.57 -29.90
C ALA A 211 1.14 9.66 -30.64
N ARG A 212 1.80 9.29 -31.75
CA ARG A 212 2.26 10.27 -32.76
C ARG A 212 1.00 10.96 -33.30
N SER A 213 0.71 12.12 -32.72
CA SER A 213 -0.24 13.08 -33.23
C SER A 213 0.07 13.35 -34.69
N ARG A 214 -0.83 12.92 -35.57
CA ARG A 214 -0.91 13.39 -36.94
C ARG A 214 -1.05 14.91 -36.88
N LEU A 215 0.03 15.61 -37.16
CA LEU A 215 0.01 17.01 -37.57
C LEU A 215 -0.79 17.07 -38.88
N ARG A 216 -2.12 17.19 -38.77
CA ARG A 216 -2.94 17.77 -39.82
C ARG A 216 -2.61 19.25 -39.86
N SER A 217 -1.83 19.62 -40.86
CA SER A 217 -1.78 20.94 -41.45
C SER A 217 -3.20 21.48 -41.65
N ALA A 218 -3.59 22.44 -40.82
CA ALA A 218 -4.71 23.34 -41.10
C ALA A 218 -4.14 24.65 -41.67
N PRO A 219 -4.76 25.23 -42.71
CA PRO A 219 -4.22 26.37 -43.41
C PRO A 219 -4.35 27.65 -42.59
N ARG A 220 -3.27 28.45 -42.63
CA ARG A 220 -3.17 29.84 -42.19
C ARG A 220 -4.23 30.66 -42.93
N GLY A 221 -5.23 31.12 -42.20
CA GLY A 221 -6.15 32.16 -42.65
C GLY A 221 -5.87 33.44 -41.88
N ASP A 222 -5.12 34.35 -42.50
CA ASP A 222 -5.05 35.75 -42.10
C ASP A 222 -6.42 36.41 -42.28
N ARG A 223 -6.84 37.25 -41.32
CA ARG A 223 -7.44 38.58 -41.59
C ARG A 223 -7.71 39.36 -40.30
N HIS A 224 -7.01 40.48 -40.23
CA HIS A 224 -7.36 41.80 -39.70
C HIS A 224 -8.77 42.04 -39.15
N GLY A 225 -8.86 42.79 -38.04
CA GLY A 225 -10.02 43.63 -37.74
C GLY A 225 -10.14 44.10 -36.28
N PRO A 226 -10.05 45.41 -35.97
CA PRO A 226 -10.03 45.97 -34.61
C PRO A 226 -11.43 46.36 -34.08
N GLY A 227 -11.60 46.49 -32.76
CA GLY A 227 -12.78 47.12 -32.16
C GLY A 227 -12.99 46.93 -30.66
N LEU A 228 -12.59 47.93 -29.87
CA LEU A 228 -13.00 48.25 -28.48
C LEU A 228 -14.55 48.43 -28.34
N PRO A 229 -15.16 48.78 -27.17
CA PRO A 229 -14.76 48.71 -25.75
C PRO A 229 -15.84 48.14 -24.78
N ALA A 230 -15.44 48.01 -23.51
CA ALA A 230 -16.17 48.15 -22.23
C ALA A 230 -17.72 48.05 -22.13
N ALA A 231 -18.17 47.25 -21.15
CA ALA A 231 -19.36 47.56 -20.34
C ALA A 231 -19.17 47.10 -18.88
N ARG A 232 -19.23 48.08 -17.96
CA ARG A 232 -19.46 47.93 -16.52
C ARG A 232 -20.94 47.66 -16.25
N CYS A 233 -21.23 47.01 -15.11
CA CYS A 233 -22.29 47.29 -14.13
C CYS A 233 -22.65 45.98 -13.40
N ALA A 234 -23.11 45.91 -12.15
CA ALA A 234 -23.06 46.73 -10.94
C ALA A 234 -23.91 45.97 -9.90
N CYS A 235 -23.49 46.00 -8.62
CA CYS A 235 -24.30 46.09 -7.40
C CYS A 235 -25.29 44.98 -6.93
N GLY A 236 -25.19 44.69 -5.62
CA GLY A 236 -26.30 44.43 -4.67
C GLY A 236 -26.38 42.99 -4.16
N GLY A 237 -26.49 42.66 -2.88
CA GLY A 237 -26.62 43.36 -1.58
C GLY A 237 -26.45 42.29 -0.47
N ALA A 238 -25.74 42.55 0.63
CA ALA A 238 -26.25 43.07 1.92
C ALA A 238 -27.43 42.27 2.51
N GLY A 239 -27.19 41.61 3.65
CA GLY A 239 -28.23 40.91 4.43
C GLY A 239 -27.70 40.26 5.72
N SER A 240 -27.29 41.09 6.68
CA SER A 240 -27.07 40.74 8.08
C SER A 240 -28.40 40.70 8.86
N VAL A 241 -28.67 39.66 9.65
CA VAL A 241 -29.62 39.75 10.78
C VAL A 241 -29.06 39.00 11.97
N GLN A 242 -28.77 39.77 13.01
CA GLN A 242 -28.44 39.36 14.37
C GLN A 242 -29.46 40.06 15.27
N ARG A 243 -30.12 39.31 16.16
CA ARG A 243 -30.57 39.80 17.47
C ARG A 243 -31.08 38.65 18.35
N ASP A 244 -30.67 38.76 19.61
CA ASP A 244 -30.87 37.90 20.77
C ASP A 244 -32.34 37.89 21.26
N PRO A 245 -32.66 37.16 22.35
CA PRO A 245 -32.39 37.68 23.71
C PRO A 245 -31.39 36.88 24.56
#